data_AF-A0A6V7SDP6-F1
#
_entry.id   AF-A0A6V7SDP6-F1
#
_cell.length_a   1.000
_cell.length_b   1.000
_cell.length_c   1.000
_cell.angle_alpha   90.00
_cell.angle_beta   90.00
_cell.angle_gamma   90.00
#
_symmetry.space_group_name_H-M   'P 1'
#
loop_
_entity.id
_entity.type
_entity.pdbx_description
1 polymer ?
#
loop_
_entity_poly.entity_id
_entity_poly.type
_entity_poly.pdbx_seq_one_letter_code
_entity_poly.pdbx_strand_id
1 'polypeptide(L)'
;MENSHKEKNIPEISNCESFKEFYLDILSKKKVLYKYVFRWNNYKFKFKLMSTYYEYLIICNQMLRDVTTCNIFFGPSLFFEMIGKSFYYPYVLYIYDCDNDNAPYQNTSSCINTVQFEKSLILNIEDIIKKGIEKNNRYFKKSNKDYNDSKTILDPNDIYLELQNYNLKNKKIVGYVEIYLLFHMGRCFDSRIERLVVHKEYRNKSFGLLIMYICIYILKYLYYCNRCDLNVENEIALRIYKRLNFVNIETEVYRLYLHSNYNFFPNNFLTQNDKENIQKFINSVRKEVTN
;
A
#
# COMPACT_ATOMS: atom_id res chain seq x y z
N MET A 1 -32.71 -27.85 -17.98
CA MET A 1 -32.98 -28.30 -16.60
C MET A 1 -31.82 -29.23 -16.25
N GLU A 2 -30.90 -28.95 -15.34
CA GLU A 2 -30.85 -28.01 -14.22
C GLU A 2 -29.46 -27.36 -14.14
N ASN A 3 -29.45 -26.06 -13.86
CA ASN A 3 -28.27 -25.29 -13.46
C ASN A 3 -27.97 -25.63 -12.00
N SER A 4 -26.98 -26.47 -11.72
CA SER A 4 -26.42 -26.59 -10.36
C SER A 4 -25.32 -25.54 -10.19
N HIS A 5 -25.70 -24.43 -9.55
CA HIS A 5 -24.81 -23.40 -9.08
C HIS A 5 -23.65 -23.99 -8.29
N LYS A 6 -22.42 -23.85 -8.80
CA LYS A 6 -21.22 -23.87 -7.96
C LYS A 6 -21.19 -22.56 -7.18
N GLU A 7 -21.96 -22.51 -6.10
CA GLU A 7 -21.79 -21.49 -5.07
C GLU A 7 -20.35 -21.57 -4.58
N LYS A 8 -19.58 -20.52 -4.91
CA LYS A 8 -18.21 -20.38 -4.48
C LYS A 8 -18.21 -20.31 -2.96
N ASN A 9 -17.38 -21.14 -2.33
CA ASN A 9 -16.97 -21.11 -0.92
C ASN A 9 -16.65 -19.69 -0.44
N ILE A 10 -17.67 -18.91 -0.10
CA ILE A 10 -17.57 -17.80 0.83
C ILE A 10 -17.71 -18.49 2.18
N PRO A 11 -16.68 -18.49 3.06
CA PRO A 11 -16.85 -19.10 4.37
C PRO A 11 -18.02 -18.41 5.05
N GLU A 12 -19.06 -19.17 5.34
CA GLU A 12 -20.11 -18.68 6.21
C GLU A 12 -19.45 -18.37 7.57
N ILE A 13 -19.64 -17.14 8.03
CA ILE A 13 -19.21 -16.71 9.37
C ILE A 13 -19.99 -17.46 10.47
N SER A 14 -20.88 -18.39 10.10
CA SER A 14 -21.63 -19.27 10.99
C SER A 14 -20.72 -20.15 11.86
N ASN A 15 -19.50 -20.49 11.39
CA ASN A 15 -18.51 -21.19 12.21
C ASN A 15 -17.57 -20.21 12.96
N CYS A 16 -17.89 -19.98 14.23
CA CYS A 16 -17.17 -19.07 15.11
C CYS A 16 -15.69 -19.46 15.33
N GLU A 17 -15.36 -20.74 15.46
CA GLU A 17 -13.97 -21.20 15.67
C GLU A 17 -13.12 -20.94 14.43
N SER A 18 -13.60 -21.33 13.24
CA SER A 18 -12.89 -21.08 11.98
C SER A 18 -12.72 -19.58 11.70
N PHE A 19 -13.71 -18.76 12.05
CA PHE A 19 -13.61 -17.32 11.95
C PHE A 19 -12.52 -16.75 12.88
N LYS A 20 -12.45 -17.21 14.14
CA LYS A 20 -11.41 -16.78 15.09
C LYS A 20 -10.01 -17.12 14.58
N GLU A 21 -9.77 -18.36 14.16
CA GLU A 21 -8.47 -18.79 13.61
C GLU A 21 -8.07 -17.93 12.41
N PHE A 22 -9.02 -17.72 11.50
CA PHE A 22 -8.81 -16.89 10.33
C PHE A 22 -8.47 -15.43 10.71
N TYR A 23 -9.19 -14.85 11.66
CA TYR A 23 -8.97 -13.49 12.15
C TYR A 23 -7.60 -13.35 12.82
N LEU A 24 -7.20 -14.35 13.62
CA LEU A 24 -5.87 -14.42 14.24
C LEU A 24 -4.75 -14.52 13.19
N ASP A 25 -4.96 -15.24 12.09
CA ASP A 25 -3.99 -15.29 10.98
C ASP A 25 -3.79 -13.92 10.31
N ILE A 26 -4.84 -13.11 10.18
CA ILE A 26 -4.70 -11.74 9.66
C ILE A 26 -3.99 -10.85 10.68
N LEU A 27 -4.40 -10.91 11.95
CA LEU A 27 -3.77 -10.13 13.04
C LEU A 27 -2.27 -10.42 13.15
N SER A 28 -1.89 -11.70 13.06
CA SER A 28 -0.50 -12.15 13.07
C SER A 28 0.19 -12.04 11.71
N LYS A 29 -0.49 -11.48 10.70
CA LYS A 29 0.00 -11.31 9.33
C LYS A 29 0.59 -12.59 8.72
N LYS A 30 -0.01 -13.74 9.00
CA LYS A 30 0.32 -15.02 8.38
C LYS A 30 -0.25 -15.15 6.96
N LYS A 31 -1.32 -14.40 6.67
CA LYS A 31 -2.04 -14.41 5.39
C LYS A 31 -1.87 -13.09 4.61
N VAL A 32 -0.65 -12.77 4.20
CA VAL A 32 -0.38 -11.58 3.38
C VAL A 32 -0.21 -11.96 1.91
N LEU A 33 -0.93 -11.29 1.01
CA LEU A 33 -0.71 -11.47 -0.43
C LEU A 33 0.67 -10.92 -0.79
N TYR A 34 1.65 -11.81 -0.95
CA TYR A 34 2.97 -11.39 -1.38
C TYR A 34 2.99 -10.96 -2.84
N LYS A 35 2.39 -11.75 -3.74
CA LYS A 35 2.35 -11.44 -5.18
C LYS A 35 1.12 -12.03 -5.86
N TYR A 36 0.65 -11.34 -6.89
CA TYR A 36 -0.40 -11.72 -7.81
C TYR A 36 0.07 -11.40 -9.24
N VAL A 37 0.12 -12.42 -10.09
CA VAL A 37 0.70 -12.36 -11.44
C VAL A 37 -0.37 -12.75 -12.45
N PHE A 38 -0.51 -11.94 -13.48
CA PHE A 38 -1.48 -12.12 -14.55
C PHE A 38 -0.95 -11.56 -15.86
N ARG A 39 -1.51 -11.99 -16.99
CA ARG A 39 -1.26 -11.43 -18.31
C ARG A 39 -2.48 -10.69 -18.82
N TRP A 40 -2.23 -9.59 -19.51
CA TRP A 40 -3.26 -8.86 -20.22
C TRP A 40 -2.62 -8.07 -21.37
N ASN A 41 -3.19 -8.18 -22.57
CA ASN A 41 -2.72 -7.50 -23.79
C ASN A 41 -1.20 -7.64 -24.02
N ASN A 42 -0.70 -8.88 -24.00
CA ASN A 42 0.72 -9.25 -24.18
C ASN A 42 1.69 -8.79 -23.09
N TYR A 43 1.22 -8.03 -22.10
CA TYR A 43 2.03 -7.68 -20.94
C TYR A 43 1.83 -8.68 -19.80
N LYS A 44 2.91 -8.92 -19.07
CA LYS A 44 2.86 -9.64 -17.81
C LYS A 44 2.91 -8.66 -16.65
N PHE A 45 1.87 -8.67 -15.85
CA PHE A 45 1.75 -7.82 -14.67
C PHE A 45 2.09 -8.60 -13.41
N LYS A 46 2.70 -7.90 -12.45
CA LYS A 46 2.93 -8.43 -11.09
C LYS A 46 2.55 -7.37 -10.09
N PHE A 47 1.41 -7.57 -9.44
CA PHE A 47 1.01 -6.82 -8.26
C PHE A 47 1.60 -7.50 -7.03
N LYS A 48 2.40 -6.81 -6.23
CA LYS A 48 3.06 -7.42 -5.06
C LYS A 48 3.21 -6.44 -3.91
N LEU A 49 3.26 -6.97 -2.69
CA LEU A 49 3.65 -6.20 -1.53
C LEU A 49 5.08 -5.68 -1.75
N MET A 50 5.27 -4.37 -1.62
CA MET A 50 6.58 -3.75 -1.59
C MET A 50 7.39 -4.41 -0.49
N SER A 51 8.56 -4.94 -0.84
CA SER A 51 9.32 -5.82 0.05
C SER A 51 10.80 -5.56 0.00
N THR A 52 11.27 -4.54 -0.72
CA THR A 52 12.70 -4.22 -0.82
C THR A 52 12.89 -2.72 -0.69
N TYR A 53 14.03 -2.31 -0.16
CA TYR A 53 14.28 -0.89 0.11
C TYR A 53 14.39 -0.07 -1.17
N TYR A 54 15.00 -0.61 -2.24
CA TYR A 54 15.03 0.10 -3.53
C TYR A 54 13.63 0.33 -4.12
N GLU A 55 12.65 -0.55 -3.88
CA GLU A 55 11.27 -0.34 -4.32
C GLU A 55 10.67 0.89 -3.64
N TYR A 56 10.89 1.00 -2.33
CA TYR A 56 10.49 2.17 -1.53
C TYR A 56 11.12 3.45 -2.08
N LEU A 57 12.44 3.44 -2.32
CA LEU A 57 13.14 4.59 -2.88
C LEU A 57 12.62 4.99 -4.28
N ILE A 58 12.31 4.02 -5.16
CA ILE A 58 11.72 4.30 -6.49
C ILE A 58 10.36 4.99 -6.33
N ILE A 59 9.49 4.46 -5.47
CA ILE A 59 8.16 5.02 -5.24
C ILE A 59 8.25 6.45 -4.70
N CYS A 60 9.09 6.66 -3.69
CA CYS A 60 9.35 7.97 -3.11
C CYS A 60 9.86 8.98 -4.15
N ASN A 61 10.83 8.58 -4.98
CA ASN A 61 11.45 9.45 -5.97
C ASN A 61 10.56 9.75 -7.19
N GLN A 62 9.89 8.74 -7.74
CA GLN A 62 9.25 8.82 -9.06
C GLN A 62 7.73 8.95 -9.03
N MET A 63 7.07 8.49 -7.96
CA MET A 63 5.61 8.46 -7.90
C MET A 63 5.05 9.43 -6.88
N LEU A 64 5.61 9.43 -5.66
CA LEU A 64 5.07 10.24 -4.58
C LEU A 64 5.54 11.69 -4.62
N ARG A 65 6.71 11.98 -5.18
CA ARG A 65 7.34 13.31 -5.19
C ARG A 65 6.41 14.47 -5.58
N ASP A 66 5.51 14.27 -6.55
CA ASP A 66 4.61 15.33 -7.04
C ASP A 66 3.21 15.31 -6.38
N VAL A 67 2.95 14.36 -5.49
CA VAL A 67 1.63 14.15 -4.87
C VAL A 67 1.68 14.05 -3.35
N THR A 68 2.88 14.06 -2.76
CA THR A 68 3.10 14.14 -1.32
C THR A 68 3.82 15.44 -1.01
N THR A 69 3.41 16.06 0.08
CA THR A 69 4.08 17.21 0.69
C THR A 69 4.98 16.78 1.87
N CYS A 70 4.98 15.49 2.21
CA CYS A 70 5.88 14.90 3.21
C CYS A 70 7.28 14.63 2.60
N ASN A 71 8.31 15.18 3.23
CA ASN A 71 9.72 15.03 2.82
C ASN A 71 10.51 14.07 3.74
N ILE A 72 9.82 13.27 4.56
CA ILE A 72 10.49 12.33 5.47
C ILE A 72 10.64 10.99 4.78
N PHE A 73 11.89 10.56 4.61
CA PHE A 73 12.22 9.26 4.06
C PHE A 73 12.96 8.42 5.10
N PHE A 74 12.52 7.18 5.26
CA PHE A 74 13.03 6.27 6.28
C PHE A 74 14.20 5.46 5.73
N GLY A 75 15.18 5.19 6.59
CA GLY A 75 16.24 4.22 6.30
C GLY A 75 15.72 2.78 6.18
N PRO A 76 16.57 1.85 5.73
CA PRO A 76 16.16 0.46 5.46
C PRO A 76 15.64 -0.27 6.69
N SER A 77 16.28 -0.11 7.85
CA SER A 77 15.84 -0.75 9.11
C SER A 77 14.41 -0.36 9.47
N LEU A 78 14.13 0.95 9.53
CA LEU A 78 12.78 1.44 9.84
C LEU A 78 11.75 1.06 8.77
N PHE A 79 12.14 1.06 7.48
CA PHE A 79 11.29 0.57 6.40
C PHE A 79 10.83 -0.89 6.61
N PHE A 80 11.76 -1.80 6.94
CA PHE A 80 11.41 -3.21 7.17
C PHE A 80 10.60 -3.40 8.45
N GLU A 81 10.92 -2.66 9.52
CA GLU A 81 10.15 -2.64 10.76
C GLU A 81 8.70 -2.19 10.54
N MET A 82 8.50 -1.11 9.75
CA MET A 82 7.17 -0.63 9.40
C MET A 82 6.35 -1.71 8.69
N ILE A 83 6.89 -2.33 7.65
CA ILE A 83 6.19 -3.42 6.93
C ILE A 83 5.85 -4.58 7.87
N GLY A 84 6.75 -4.93 8.78
CA GLY A 84 6.58 -6.02 9.73
C GLY A 84 5.48 -5.76 10.75
N LYS A 85 5.40 -4.55 11.30
CA LYS A 85 4.56 -4.27 12.48
C LYS A 85 3.25 -3.53 12.17
N SER A 86 3.23 -2.66 11.18
CA SER A 86 2.04 -1.83 10.90
C SER A 86 1.01 -2.59 10.05
N PHE A 87 -0.29 -2.43 10.29
CA PHE A 87 -1.34 -2.99 9.41
C PHE A 87 -1.52 -2.17 8.14
N TYR A 88 -0.38 -1.85 7.55
CA TYR A 88 -0.18 -1.06 6.36
C TYR A 88 0.52 -1.93 5.33
N TYR A 89 -0.08 -2.01 4.16
CA TYR A 89 0.32 -2.90 3.09
C TYR A 89 0.55 -2.07 1.83
N PRO A 90 1.79 -1.61 1.60
CA PRO A 90 2.16 -0.92 0.37
C PRO A 90 2.27 -1.94 -0.77
N TYR A 91 1.46 -1.79 -1.81
CA TYR A 91 1.53 -2.63 -3.00
C TYR A 91 2.05 -1.86 -4.20
N VAL A 92 2.83 -2.56 -5.03
CA VAL A 92 3.39 -2.04 -6.27
C VAL A 92 2.93 -2.91 -7.45
N LEU A 93 2.60 -2.26 -8.55
CA LEU A 93 2.30 -2.89 -9.83
C LEU A 93 3.52 -2.79 -10.75
N TYR A 94 4.05 -3.94 -11.16
CA TYR A 94 5.05 -4.04 -12.21
C TYR A 94 4.41 -4.37 -13.55
N ILE A 95 5.03 -3.86 -14.61
CA ILE A 95 4.84 -4.38 -15.97
C ILE A 95 6.15 -5.04 -16.42
N TYR A 96 6.03 -6.21 -17.03
CA TYR A 96 7.08 -6.89 -17.75
C TYR A 96 6.64 -7.01 -19.19
N ASP A 97 7.50 -6.55 -20.10
CA ASP A 97 7.35 -6.84 -21.52
C ASP A 97 7.66 -8.35 -21.69
N CYS A 98 6.79 -9.06 -22.41
CA CYS A 98 6.95 -10.48 -22.66
C CYS A 98 7.93 -10.76 -23.81
N ASP A 99 8.96 -9.94 -24.04
CA ASP A 99 9.84 -10.14 -25.17
C ASP A 99 11.31 -10.26 -24.74
N ASN A 100 11.82 -11.48 -24.91
CA ASN A 100 13.21 -11.71 -25.27
C ASN A 100 13.57 -10.72 -26.38
N ASP A 101 14.73 -10.08 -26.26
CA ASP A 101 15.27 -9.10 -27.23
C ASP A 101 15.47 -9.63 -28.67
N ASN A 102 15.00 -10.84 -29.05
CA ASN A 102 15.38 -11.51 -30.31
C ASN A 102 14.29 -12.31 -31.05
N ALA A 103 12.99 -12.14 -30.80
CA ALA A 103 11.97 -12.82 -31.61
C ALA A 103 10.83 -11.87 -32.06
N PRO A 104 10.60 -11.67 -33.37
CA PRO A 104 9.41 -10.95 -33.83
C PRO A 104 8.18 -11.80 -33.48
N TYR A 105 7.30 -11.25 -32.64
CA TYR A 105 6.14 -12.00 -32.15
C TYR A 105 5.18 -12.30 -33.31
N GLN A 106 4.95 -13.59 -33.56
CA GLN A 106 3.88 -14.01 -34.47
C GLN A 106 2.53 -13.82 -33.77
N ASN A 107 1.68 -13.06 -34.44
CA ASN A 107 0.38 -12.63 -33.97
C ASN A 107 -0.63 -13.78 -34.10
N THR A 108 -0.60 -14.74 -33.19
CA THR A 108 -1.46 -15.93 -33.23
C THR A 108 -2.17 -16.17 -31.90
N SER A 109 -3.10 -15.30 -31.49
CA SER A 109 -4.25 -15.80 -30.71
C SER A 109 -5.44 -14.83 -30.70
N SER A 110 -6.63 -15.43 -30.78
CA SER A 110 -7.97 -14.84 -30.62
C SER A 110 -8.29 -14.34 -29.19
N CYS A 111 -7.27 -14.14 -28.34
CA CYS A 111 -7.43 -13.92 -26.89
C CYS A 111 -7.10 -12.48 -26.44
N ILE A 112 -6.93 -11.56 -27.40
CA ILE A 112 -6.81 -10.12 -27.14
C ILE A 112 -8.04 -9.71 -26.32
N ASN A 113 -7.82 -9.08 -25.16
CA ASN A 113 -8.84 -8.61 -24.19
C ASN A 113 -9.25 -9.54 -23.02
N THR A 114 -8.66 -10.73 -22.85
CA THR A 114 -8.93 -11.55 -21.64
C THR A 114 -7.76 -11.49 -20.64
N VAL A 115 -8.07 -11.33 -19.36
CA VAL A 115 -7.07 -11.40 -18.28
C VAL A 115 -6.77 -12.87 -18.00
N GLN A 116 -5.52 -13.27 -18.14
CA GLN A 116 -5.08 -14.64 -17.84
C GLN A 116 -4.34 -14.63 -16.50
N PHE A 117 -4.94 -15.23 -15.48
CA PHE A 117 -4.26 -15.43 -14.21
C PHE A 117 -3.11 -16.43 -14.37
N GLU A 118 -1.94 -16.11 -13.82
CA GLU A 118 -0.82 -17.06 -13.78
C GLU A 118 -0.63 -17.67 -12.39
N LYS A 119 -0.52 -16.82 -11.36
CA LYS A 119 -0.25 -17.28 -9.99
C LYS A 119 -0.48 -16.21 -8.94
N SER A 120 -0.83 -16.65 -7.74
CA SER A 120 -0.80 -15.88 -6.50
C SER A 120 0.12 -16.57 -5.49
N LEU A 121 0.72 -15.81 -4.58
CA LEU A 121 1.44 -16.36 -3.44
C LEU A 121 1.07 -15.58 -2.19
N ILE A 122 0.58 -16.29 -1.19
CA ILE A 122 0.33 -15.79 0.16
C ILE A 122 1.48 -16.29 1.04
N LEU A 123 2.05 -15.40 1.86
CA LEU A 123 3.13 -15.70 2.80
C LEU A 123 2.86 -15.00 4.12
N ASN A 124 3.52 -15.46 5.18
CA ASN A 124 3.63 -14.67 6.41
C ASN A 124 4.54 -13.45 6.16
N ILE A 125 4.37 -12.39 6.96
CA ILE A 125 5.12 -11.14 6.78
C ILE A 125 6.62 -11.30 7.02
N GLU A 126 7.02 -12.19 7.93
CA GLU A 126 8.42 -12.45 8.28
C GLU A 126 9.21 -13.03 7.10
N ASP A 127 8.63 -13.99 6.38
CA ASP A 127 9.17 -14.57 5.15
C ASP A 127 9.27 -13.53 4.04
N ILE A 128 8.31 -12.61 3.95
CA ILE A 128 8.33 -11.53 2.97
C ILE A 128 9.50 -10.58 3.27
N ILE A 129 9.70 -10.21 4.53
CA ILE A 129 10.81 -9.34 4.97
C ILE A 129 12.15 -10.02 4.73
N LYS A 130 12.31 -11.28 5.14
CA LYS A 130 13.54 -12.05 4.92
C LYS A 130 13.90 -12.12 3.44
N LYS A 131 12.95 -12.51 2.58
CA LYS A 131 13.14 -12.50 1.12
C LYS A 131 13.42 -11.11 0.56
N GLY A 132 12.88 -10.10 1.21
CA GLY A 132 13.08 -8.70 0.92
C GLY A 132 14.53 -8.27 1.10
N ILE A 133 15.08 -8.52 2.29
CA ILE A 133 16.46 -8.24 2.66
C ILE A 133 17.43 -8.98 1.73
N GLU A 134 17.22 -10.29 1.53
CA GLU A 134 18.04 -11.11 0.61
C GLU A 134 18.05 -10.54 -0.82
N LYS A 135 16.88 -10.10 -1.32
CA LYS A 135 16.80 -9.47 -2.64
C LYS A 135 17.47 -8.12 -2.66
N ASN A 136 17.30 -7.30 -1.62
CA ASN A 136 17.92 -5.98 -1.54
C ASN A 136 19.44 -6.10 -1.67
N ASN A 137 20.04 -7.04 -0.94
CA ASN A 137 21.47 -7.33 -1.00
C ASN A 137 21.91 -7.81 -2.38
N ARG A 138 21.12 -8.70 -3.02
CA ARG A 138 21.41 -9.21 -4.37
C ARG A 138 21.44 -8.11 -5.44
N TYR A 139 20.61 -7.08 -5.29
CA TYR A 139 20.54 -5.96 -6.24
C TYR A 139 21.50 -4.83 -5.91
N PHE A 140 22.17 -4.87 -4.76
CA PHE A 140 23.15 -3.86 -4.37
C PHE A 140 24.45 -4.05 -5.17
N LYS A 141 24.96 -2.98 -5.78
CA LYS A 141 26.12 -3.02 -6.70
C LYS A 141 27.48 -3.04 -5.98
N LYS A 142 27.56 -2.53 -4.75
CA LYS A 142 28.83 -2.39 -4.01
C LYS A 142 28.99 -3.52 -2.99
N SER A 143 30.18 -4.12 -2.91
CA SER A 143 30.55 -5.05 -1.83
C SER A 143 30.55 -4.30 -0.49
N ASN A 144 29.70 -4.74 0.45
CA ASN A 144 29.60 -4.35 1.85
C ASN A 144 30.25 -3.00 2.25
N LYS A 145 29.46 -1.94 2.27
CA LYS A 145 29.60 -0.91 3.31
C LYS A 145 28.58 -1.22 4.37
N ASP A 146 29.01 -1.24 5.64
CA ASP A 146 28.10 -1.18 6.78
C ASP A 146 27.19 0.02 6.56
N TYR A 147 25.94 -0.29 6.20
CA TYR A 147 24.96 0.70 5.85
C TYR A 147 24.51 1.31 7.17
N ASN A 148 25.10 2.45 7.53
CA ASN A 148 24.89 3.07 8.83
C ASN A 148 23.42 3.50 8.94
N ASP A 149 22.71 2.88 9.89
CA ASP A 149 21.24 2.88 10.05
C ASP A 149 20.62 4.24 10.44
N SER A 150 21.43 5.28 10.57
CA SER A 150 21.05 6.56 11.20
C SER A 150 20.70 7.69 10.23
N LYS A 151 20.85 7.51 8.92
CA LYS A 151 20.59 8.60 7.97
C LYS A 151 19.10 8.68 7.64
N THR A 152 18.37 9.52 8.37
CA THR A 152 17.10 10.07 7.88
C THR A 152 17.42 10.78 6.57
N ILE A 153 16.84 10.32 5.47
CA ILE A 153 16.98 11.01 4.19
C ILE A 153 16.04 12.22 4.24
N LEU A 154 16.63 13.41 4.30
CA LEU A 154 15.91 14.68 4.44
C LEU A 154 15.85 15.47 3.12
N ASP A 155 16.67 15.11 2.14
CA ASP A 155 16.68 15.72 0.81
C ASP A 155 16.25 14.68 -0.27
N PRO A 156 15.26 14.97 -1.13
CA PRO A 156 14.94 14.15 -2.28
C PRO A 156 16.13 13.75 -3.16
N ASN A 157 17.18 14.57 -3.24
CA ASN A 157 18.40 14.28 -3.99
C ASN A 157 19.19 13.10 -3.40
N ASP A 158 19.13 12.89 -2.08
CA ASP A 158 19.76 11.74 -1.43
C ASP A 158 19.14 10.42 -1.92
N ILE A 159 17.83 10.40 -2.22
CA ILE A 159 17.14 9.22 -2.75
C ILE A 159 17.71 8.85 -4.12
N TYR A 160 17.94 9.85 -4.98
CA TYR A 160 18.51 9.63 -6.30
C TYR A 160 19.93 9.05 -6.19
N LEU A 161 20.77 9.60 -5.32
CA LEU A 161 22.11 9.09 -5.07
C LEU A 161 22.07 7.65 -4.52
N GLU A 162 21.13 7.35 -3.63
CA GLU A 162 21.00 6.02 -3.06
C GLU A 162 20.56 4.97 -4.10
N LEU A 163 19.61 5.33 -4.96
CA LEU A 163 19.15 4.46 -6.06
C LEU A 163 20.29 4.06 -7.01
N GLN A 164 21.33 4.90 -7.17
CA GLN A 164 22.48 4.57 -8.01
C GLN A 164 23.25 3.33 -7.50
N ASN A 165 23.18 3.02 -6.21
CA ASN A 165 23.81 1.85 -5.62
C ASN A 165 23.10 0.53 -6.00
N TYR A 166 21.92 0.57 -6.64
CA TYR A 166 21.15 -0.63 -6.99
C TYR A 166 21.16 -0.92 -8.50
N ASN A 167 21.16 -2.20 -8.88
CA ASN A 167 20.94 -2.65 -10.27
C ASN A 167 19.44 -2.76 -10.55
N LEU A 168 18.90 -1.72 -11.17
CA LEU A 168 17.47 -1.56 -11.43
C LEU A 168 17.04 -1.99 -12.85
N LYS A 169 17.88 -2.70 -13.60
CA LYS A 169 17.54 -3.16 -14.96
C LYS A 169 16.25 -3.99 -14.94
N ASN A 170 15.34 -3.66 -15.85
CA ASN A 170 14.02 -4.31 -16.03
C ASN A 170 13.11 -4.25 -14.78
N LYS A 171 13.27 -3.23 -13.93
CA LYS A 171 12.43 -3.00 -12.74
C LYS A 171 11.46 -1.84 -12.99
N LYS A 172 10.42 -2.13 -13.78
CA LYS A 172 9.46 -1.14 -14.24
C LYS A 172 8.21 -1.14 -13.38
N ILE A 173 8.21 -0.29 -12.35
CA ILE A 173 7.03 -0.06 -11.50
C ILE A 173 6.15 0.97 -12.20
N VAL A 174 4.87 0.66 -12.38
CA VAL A 174 3.91 1.52 -13.11
C VAL A 174 2.77 2.03 -12.24
N GLY A 175 2.58 1.46 -11.05
CA GLY A 175 1.63 1.97 -10.08
C GLY A 175 1.91 1.53 -8.66
N TYR A 176 1.29 2.25 -7.73
CA TYR A 176 1.46 2.13 -6.29
C TYR A 176 0.14 2.40 -5.59
N VAL A 177 -0.09 1.72 -4.46
CA VAL A 177 -1.25 1.93 -3.59
C VAL A 177 -0.90 1.51 -2.17
N GLU A 178 -1.46 2.21 -1.20
CA GLU A 178 -1.34 1.90 0.21
C GLU A 178 -2.69 1.36 0.71
N ILE A 179 -2.68 0.19 1.35
CA ILE A 179 -3.85 -0.39 2.00
C ILE A 179 -3.63 -0.38 3.51
N TYR A 180 -4.54 0.22 4.27
CA TYR A 180 -4.57 0.16 5.72
C TYR A 180 -5.71 -0.73 6.18
N LEU A 181 -5.47 -1.60 7.15
CA LEU A 181 -6.52 -2.30 7.88
C LEU A 181 -6.80 -1.61 9.21
N LEU A 182 -8.08 -1.45 9.52
CA LEU A 182 -8.58 -0.75 10.71
C LEU A 182 -9.31 -1.74 11.61
N PHE A 183 -8.83 -1.85 12.84
CA PHE A 183 -9.38 -2.76 13.84
C PHE A 183 -10.62 -2.18 14.49
N HIS A 184 -11.63 -3.02 14.62
CA HIS A 184 -12.82 -2.70 15.38
C HIS A 184 -13.11 -3.81 16.38
N MET A 185 -13.44 -3.41 17.61
CA MET A 185 -14.01 -4.34 18.57
C MET A 185 -15.45 -4.64 18.15
N GLY A 186 -15.81 -5.92 18.01
CA GLY A 186 -17.18 -6.36 17.73
C GLY A 186 -17.61 -6.41 16.26
N ARG A 187 -16.71 -6.23 15.29
CA ARG A 187 -16.99 -6.44 13.86
C ARG A 187 -15.73 -6.76 13.06
N CYS A 188 -15.89 -7.16 11.80
CA CYS A 188 -14.77 -7.38 10.87
C CYS A 188 -13.97 -6.10 10.63
N PHE A 189 -12.74 -6.24 10.12
CA PHE A 189 -11.88 -5.10 9.83
C PHE A 189 -12.54 -4.11 8.87
N ASP A 190 -12.35 -2.82 9.11
CA ASP A 190 -12.50 -1.84 8.05
C ASP A 190 -11.17 -1.72 7.32
N SER A 191 -11.16 -1.00 6.21
CA SER A 191 -9.94 -0.73 5.47
C SER A 191 -9.95 0.67 4.89
N ARG A 192 -8.77 1.15 4.54
CA ARG A 192 -8.61 2.45 3.91
C ARG A 192 -7.60 2.36 2.77
N ILE A 193 -7.97 2.91 1.62
CA ILE A 193 -7.06 3.04 0.49
C ILE A 193 -6.50 4.45 0.48
N GLU A 194 -5.18 4.53 0.48
CA GLU A 194 -4.43 5.77 0.40
C GLU A 194 -3.48 5.73 -0.79
N ARG A 195 -3.15 6.92 -1.31
CA ARG A 195 -2.09 7.13 -2.31
C ARG A 195 -2.11 6.14 -3.49
N LEU A 196 -3.27 5.93 -4.10
CA LEU A 196 -3.34 5.29 -5.41
C LEU A 196 -2.69 6.20 -6.46
N VAL A 197 -1.52 5.81 -6.94
CA VAL A 197 -0.75 6.59 -7.92
C VAL A 197 -0.34 5.71 -9.09
N VAL A 198 -0.50 6.24 -10.30
CA VAL A 198 0.00 5.63 -11.54
C VAL A 198 1.09 6.53 -12.10
N HIS A 199 2.22 5.91 -12.47
CA HIS A 199 3.35 6.60 -13.09
C HIS A 199 2.88 7.41 -14.30
N LYS A 200 3.40 8.63 -14.48
CA LYS A 200 2.89 9.63 -15.43
C LYS A 200 2.71 9.07 -16.86
N GLU A 201 3.70 8.36 -17.37
CA GLU A 201 3.70 7.72 -18.71
C GLU A 201 2.67 6.59 -18.91
N TYR A 202 2.07 6.12 -17.81
CA TYR A 202 1.12 5.01 -17.77
C TYR A 202 -0.29 5.43 -17.36
N ARG A 203 -0.52 6.73 -17.16
CA ARG A 203 -1.87 7.28 -16.91
C ARG A 203 -2.76 7.12 -18.15
N ASN A 204 -4.08 7.19 -17.93
CA ASN A 204 -5.10 7.00 -18.98
C ASN A 204 -5.09 5.63 -19.68
N LYS A 205 -4.42 4.62 -19.09
CA LYS A 205 -4.38 3.22 -19.56
C LYS A 205 -5.13 2.26 -18.63
N SER A 206 -6.09 2.77 -17.85
CA SER A 206 -6.91 2.00 -16.89
C SER A 206 -6.16 1.31 -15.75
N PHE A 207 -4.85 1.55 -15.55
CA PHE A 207 -4.08 0.92 -14.48
C PHE A 207 -4.56 1.28 -13.07
N GLY A 208 -5.05 2.51 -12.85
CA GLY A 208 -5.65 2.87 -11.56
C GLY A 208 -6.87 2.02 -11.23
N LEU A 209 -7.74 1.80 -12.23
CA LEU A 209 -8.92 0.95 -12.09
C LEU A 209 -8.52 -0.53 -11.88
N LEU A 210 -7.53 -1.02 -12.62
CA LEU A 210 -7.00 -2.38 -12.48
C LEU A 210 -6.45 -2.63 -11.07
N ILE A 211 -5.63 -1.70 -10.55
CA ILE A 211 -5.10 -1.78 -9.19
C ILE A 211 -6.24 -1.86 -8.18
N MET A 212 -7.25 -0.99 -8.31
CA MET A 212 -8.40 -0.99 -7.40
C MET A 212 -9.23 -2.27 -7.44
N TYR A 213 -9.43 -2.89 -8.61
CA TYR A 213 -10.11 -4.20 -8.68
C TYR A 213 -9.35 -5.27 -7.91
N ILE A 214 -8.01 -5.28 -8.01
CA ILE A 214 -7.16 -6.21 -7.26
C ILE A 214 -7.25 -5.89 -5.76
N CYS A 215 -7.19 -4.62 -5.36
CA CYS A 215 -7.37 -4.19 -3.96
C CYS A 215 -8.71 -4.63 -3.39
N ILE A 216 -9.83 -4.40 -4.09
CA ILE A 216 -11.17 -4.81 -3.66
C ILE A 216 -11.22 -6.34 -3.49
N TYR A 217 -10.64 -7.10 -4.42
CA TYR A 217 -10.55 -8.55 -4.30
C TYR A 217 -9.78 -8.97 -3.03
N ILE A 218 -8.63 -8.35 -2.78
CA ILE A 218 -7.81 -8.62 -1.58
C ILE A 218 -8.60 -8.30 -0.31
N LEU A 219 -9.17 -7.09 -0.23
CA LEU A 219 -9.93 -6.64 0.94
C LEU A 219 -11.12 -7.54 1.24
N LYS A 220 -11.87 -7.93 0.20
CA LYS A 220 -13.07 -8.75 0.34
C LYS A 220 -12.76 -10.21 0.67
N TYR A 221 -11.82 -10.82 -0.03
CA TYR A 221 -11.64 -12.28 -0.01
C TYR A 221 -10.41 -12.77 0.74
N LEU A 222 -9.40 -11.90 0.93
CA LEU A 222 -8.21 -12.25 1.72
C LEU A 222 -8.26 -11.64 3.12
N TYR A 223 -8.75 -10.41 3.27
CA TYR A 223 -8.80 -9.74 4.56
C TYR A 223 -10.20 -9.68 5.20
N TYR A 224 -11.24 -10.08 4.45
CA TYR A 224 -12.64 -10.08 4.92
C TYR A 224 -13.05 -8.75 5.55
N CYS A 225 -12.63 -7.66 4.91
CA CYS A 225 -12.99 -6.34 5.37
C CYS A 225 -14.49 -6.10 5.19
N ASN A 226 -15.11 -5.48 6.19
CA ASN A 226 -16.52 -5.07 6.15
C ASN A 226 -16.74 -3.94 5.13
N ARG A 227 -15.83 -2.96 5.10
CA ARG A 227 -15.86 -1.85 4.15
C ARG A 227 -14.46 -1.31 3.85
N CYS A 228 -14.40 -0.46 2.84
CA CYS A 228 -13.22 0.27 2.41
C CYS A 228 -13.55 1.74 2.28
N ASP A 229 -12.87 2.58 3.05
CA ASP A 229 -13.02 4.03 3.02
C ASP A 229 -11.85 4.67 2.23
N LEU A 230 -12.10 5.85 1.67
CA LEU A 230 -11.08 6.68 1.04
C LEU A 230 -11.53 8.14 1.05
N ASN A 231 -10.57 9.06 1.00
CA ASN A 231 -10.86 10.47 0.74
C ASN A 231 -10.47 10.77 -0.71
N VAL A 232 -11.27 11.61 -1.38
CA VAL A 232 -11.00 11.99 -2.77
C VAL A 232 -11.19 13.48 -2.98
N GLU A 233 -10.10 14.14 -3.35
CA GLU A 233 -10.09 15.56 -3.73
C GLU A 233 -9.88 15.73 -5.25
N ASN A 234 -9.37 14.69 -5.92
CA ASN A 234 -9.04 14.72 -7.34
C ASN A 234 -10.21 14.18 -8.19
N GLU A 235 -10.63 14.95 -9.20
CA GLU A 235 -11.76 14.56 -10.07
C GLU A 235 -11.53 13.27 -10.88
N ILE A 236 -10.29 13.03 -11.34
CA ILE A 236 -9.96 11.81 -12.10
C ILE A 236 -10.11 10.59 -11.19
N ALA A 237 -9.61 10.67 -9.96
CA ALA A 237 -9.78 9.63 -8.96
C ALA A 237 -11.27 9.42 -8.62
N LEU A 238 -12.05 10.49 -8.46
CA LEU A 238 -13.48 10.41 -8.19
C LEU A 238 -14.23 9.62 -9.28
N ARG A 239 -13.90 9.81 -10.55
CA ARG A 239 -14.49 9.03 -11.66
C ARG A 239 -14.17 7.54 -11.55
N ILE A 240 -12.95 7.18 -11.13
CA ILE A 240 -12.57 5.78 -10.89
C ILE A 240 -13.42 5.19 -9.75
N TYR A 241 -13.55 5.91 -8.63
CA TYR A 241 -14.28 5.41 -7.46
C TYR A 241 -15.78 5.28 -7.71
N LYS A 242 -16.40 6.24 -8.42
CA LYS A 242 -17.80 6.12 -8.86
C LYS A 242 -18.03 4.89 -9.73
N ARG A 243 -17.11 4.59 -10.66
CA ARG A 243 -17.19 3.38 -11.50
C ARG A 243 -17.06 2.08 -10.69
N LEU A 244 -16.42 2.14 -9.53
CA LEU A 244 -16.27 1.03 -8.59
C LEU A 244 -17.39 0.98 -7.55
N ASN A 245 -18.45 1.79 -7.73
CA ASN A 245 -19.61 1.87 -6.82
C ASN A 245 -19.26 2.35 -5.41
N PHE A 246 -18.20 3.15 -5.24
CA PHE A 246 -18.04 3.92 -4.00
C PHE A 246 -19.15 4.97 -3.93
N VAL A 247 -19.81 5.03 -2.77
CA VAL A 247 -20.82 6.02 -2.46
C VAL A 247 -20.20 7.19 -1.70
N ASN A 248 -20.74 8.39 -1.90
CA ASN A 248 -20.36 9.53 -1.08
C ASN A 248 -20.92 9.32 0.34
N ILE A 249 -20.09 9.58 1.35
CA ILE A 249 -20.47 9.54 2.75
C ILE A 249 -20.45 10.98 3.26
N GLU A 250 -21.62 11.49 3.67
CA GLU A 250 -21.79 12.85 4.15
C GLU A 250 -21.26 12.99 5.58
N THR A 251 -19.94 13.14 5.70
CA THR A 251 -19.26 13.38 6.97
C THR A 251 -18.30 14.56 6.87
N GLU A 252 -18.08 15.24 8.00
CA GLU A 252 -17.09 16.31 8.09
C GLU A 252 -15.72 15.73 8.46
N VAL A 253 -14.69 16.09 7.69
CA VAL A 253 -13.32 15.67 7.95
C VAL A 253 -12.56 16.80 8.64
N TYR A 254 -12.18 16.57 9.88
CA TYR A 254 -11.34 17.50 10.67
C TYR A 254 -9.89 17.01 10.70
N ARG A 255 -8.93 17.95 10.60
CA ARG A 255 -7.49 17.63 10.67
C ARG A 255 -6.79 18.55 11.67
N LEU A 256 -6.11 17.93 12.64
CA LEU A 256 -5.19 18.59 13.57
C LEU A 256 -3.76 18.13 13.25
N TYR A 257 -2.85 19.06 13.05
CA TYR A 257 -1.42 18.77 12.86
C TYR A 257 -0.73 18.75 14.23
N LEU A 258 -0.34 17.56 14.70
CA LEU A 258 0.27 17.37 16.03
C LEU A 258 1.75 17.79 16.09
N HIS A 259 2.44 17.77 14.94
CA HIS A 259 3.83 18.21 14.83
C HIS A 259 3.96 19.15 13.64
N SER A 260 4.73 20.22 13.81
CA SER A 260 5.02 21.25 12.79
C SER A 260 6.14 20.87 11.82
N ASN A 261 6.65 19.63 11.87
CA ASN A 261 7.90 19.28 11.23
C ASN A 261 7.84 19.15 9.70
N TYR A 262 8.89 19.72 9.09
CA TYR A 262 9.37 19.67 7.69
C TYR A 262 8.49 20.33 6.63
N ASN A 263 8.43 21.67 6.69
CA ASN A 263 8.00 22.63 5.64
C ASN A 263 6.50 22.97 5.52
N PHE A 264 5.64 22.55 6.44
CA PHE A 264 4.20 22.86 6.31
C PHE A 264 3.75 24.15 6.99
N PHE A 265 4.46 24.62 8.02
CA PHE A 265 4.05 25.79 8.78
C PHE A 265 5.21 26.77 8.94
N PRO A 266 4.96 28.09 8.86
CA PRO A 266 5.94 29.11 9.25
C PRO A 266 6.41 28.87 10.69
N ASN A 267 7.64 29.26 11.01
CA ASN A 267 8.26 29.17 12.35
C ASN A 267 7.44 29.82 13.50
N ASN A 268 6.33 30.49 13.18
CA ASN A 268 5.46 31.17 14.12
C ASN A 268 4.37 30.26 14.71
N PHE A 269 4.27 29.00 14.28
CA PHE A 269 3.39 28.02 14.93
C PHE A 269 4.01 27.56 16.25
N LEU A 270 3.63 28.24 17.33
CA LEU A 270 3.88 27.79 18.69
C LEU A 270 3.16 26.46 18.89
N THR A 271 3.90 25.37 19.07
CA THR A 271 3.35 24.13 19.61
C THR A 271 2.69 24.46 20.94
N GLN A 272 1.38 24.29 21.01
CA GLN A 272 0.59 24.54 22.20
C GLN A 272 1.12 23.67 23.35
N ASN A 273 1.22 24.20 24.56
CA ASN A 273 1.68 23.41 25.70
C ASN A 273 0.54 22.48 26.16
N ASP A 274 0.50 21.27 25.59
CA ASP A 274 -0.54 20.27 25.86
C ASP A 274 -0.71 19.99 27.37
N LYS A 275 0.39 20.07 28.14
CA LYS A 275 0.36 19.91 29.60
C LYS A 275 -0.47 21.00 30.29
N GLU A 276 -0.36 22.25 29.85
CA GLU A 276 -1.16 23.35 30.38
C GLU A 276 -2.63 23.21 29.99
N ASN A 277 -2.92 22.76 28.77
CA ASN A 277 -4.30 22.53 28.32
C ASN A 277 -4.97 21.42 29.13
N ILE A 278 -4.27 20.30 29.35
CA ILE A 278 -4.75 19.20 30.22
C ILE A 278 -4.95 19.72 31.66
N GLN A 279 -4.01 20.49 32.20
CA GLN A 279 -4.12 21.03 33.56
C GLN A 279 -5.29 22.02 33.70
N LYS A 280 -5.52 22.88 32.70
CA LYS A 280 -6.68 23.79 32.66
C LYS A 280 -7.99 23.00 32.68
N PHE A 281 -8.10 21.93 31.89
CA PHE A 281 -9.26 21.04 31.91
C PHE A 281 -9.46 20.36 33.29
N ILE A 282 -8.39 19.81 33.89
CA ILE A 282 -8.49 19.20 35.23
C ILE A 282 -8.97 20.23 36.27
N ASN A 283 -8.47 21.48 36.18
CA ASN A 283 -8.86 22.55 37.09
C ASN A 283 -10.30 23.02 36.88
N SER A 284 -10.83 23.00 35.65
CA SER A 284 -12.23 23.37 35.39
C SER A 284 -13.19 22.33 35.97
N VAL A 285 -12.91 21.03 35.81
CA VAL A 285 -13.72 19.94 36.38
C VAL A 285 -13.71 20.00 37.92
N ARG A 286 -12.57 20.30 38.56
CA ARG A 286 -12.48 20.39 40.03
C ARG A 286 -13.26 21.55 40.64
N LYS A 287 -13.40 22.67 39.93
CA LYS A 287 -14.19 23.82 40.42
C LYS A 287 -15.69 23.55 40.43
N GLU A 288 -16.18 22.61 39.64
CA GLU A 288 -17.59 22.21 39.61
C GLU A 288 -17.98 21.25 40.74
N VAL A 289 -17.02 20.58 41.40
CA VAL A 289 -17.28 19.61 42.49
C VAL A 289 -17.36 20.30 43.87
N THR A 290 -17.02 21.59 43.97
CA THR A 290 -17.05 22.37 45.22
C THR A 290 -18.31 23.22 45.42
N ASN A 291 -19.37 22.98 44.64
CA ASN A 291 -20.69 23.60 44.86
C ASN A 291 -21.71 22.57 45.34
#